data_AF-A0A515EU19-F1
#
_entry.id   AF-A0A515EU19-F1
#
_cell.length_a   1.000
_cell.length_b   1.000
_cell.length_c   1.000
_cell.angle_alpha   90.00
_cell.angle_beta   90.00
_cell.angle_gamma   90.00
#
_symmetry.space_group_name_H-M   'P 1'
#
loop_
_entity.id
_entity.type
_entity.pdbx_description
1 polymer ?
#
loop_
_entity_poly.entity_id
_entity_poly.type
_entity_poly.pdbx_seq_one_letter_code
_entity_poly.pdbx_strand_id
1 'polypeptide(L)'
;MTTATDTQDTSTATPAAATPAPVVATTVQFIGLDGLPIAGLTVRITIDGTATIYPTDDTGFIPQLLAPPDKDVEIEVQRLDGSYKRIDQCITPATPSNWTYTSPSMVFEVTTELHQGEPGQAESQIPRWSDDDMGVLELVAAAQAEPPVSDAYRDEGRNHPKPPAPAKPGPAKQLATQKQPDPARATAPKTGAQAPLQTGRDAQGNPLMVYAEKVKDWWGSWSFAWLTSAHAQSQSSGTGANKQVTHIGGMQKQVQALIDFAEEQVTYDYAKSEGTATIYAQMKNGTFKHKKGERERPRVGPGRCYQWVRLALARTVVTQGFLADDGTYTEQESASNADEPLKRKGFRDVTAELPDARWAAAGDVIVYAWSDRAWESRKAKKKALTMPNHGHIDIRSYETYISDFIPESGRPNWTDYTNIRIYRKVFDPMPTIYIKAFLRCLRDFECTEEPDDSKRYNMLNTALPSNPNSRRFSSYKTHPWQEAVKVFAANNSKSAAGAYQIQQATWQEAIKEGLTDLTAQDDLFSAAVQDRVAVRLLETRPLKSSIKALPLIRKNQIEDAVKALQTTWTSLPGSTENAKRKFPDGRPMDMACFMSQFNKYVTEEKARGNIK
;
A
#
# COMPACT_ATOMS: atom_id res chain seq x y z
N MET A 1 18.12 -34.14 -99.51
CA MET A 1 17.13 -34.38 -98.45
C MET A 1 17.60 -33.61 -97.24
N THR A 2 16.91 -32.52 -96.95
CA THR A 2 17.19 -31.54 -95.90
C THR A 2 15.86 -31.40 -95.17
N THR A 3 15.83 -31.63 -93.86
CA THR A 3 14.58 -31.54 -93.07
C THR A 3 14.59 -30.34 -92.13
N ALA A 4 13.68 -29.44 -92.50
CA ALA A 4 13.00 -28.35 -91.83
C ALA A 4 13.10 -28.17 -90.31
N THR A 5 13.40 -26.91 -89.96
CA THR A 5 12.97 -26.13 -88.80
C THR A 5 11.45 -26.04 -88.68
N ASP A 6 10.95 -26.08 -87.44
CA ASP A 6 9.58 -25.71 -87.10
C ASP A 6 9.59 -24.51 -86.15
N THR A 7 8.69 -23.56 -86.43
CA THR A 7 8.56 -22.24 -85.80
C THR A 7 7.33 -22.25 -84.92
N GLN A 8 7.41 -21.76 -83.68
CA GLN A 8 6.24 -21.54 -82.84
C GLN A 8 6.09 -20.06 -82.47
N ASP A 9 4.86 -19.59 -82.59
CA ASP A 9 4.43 -18.21 -82.68
C ASP A 9 4.04 -17.60 -81.32
N THR A 10 4.28 -16.29 -81.20
CA THR A 10 3.61 -15.24 -80.41
C THR A 10 3.05 -15.47 -79.00
N SER A 11 3.47 -14.61 -78.06
CA SER A 11 2.56 -13.72 -77.30
C SER A 11 3.35 -12.74 -76.41
N THR A 12 3.56 -11.51 -76.89
CA THR A 12 4.04 -10.36 -76.12
C THR A 12 2.94 -9.85 -75.17
N ALA A 13 3.14 -10.02 -73.87
CA ALA A 13 2.37 -9.34 -72.83
C ALA A 13 3.10 -8.05 -72.40
N THR A 14 2.40 -6.92 -72.53
CA THR A 14 2.80 -5.60 -72.02
C THR A 14 3.00 -5.64 -70.50
N PRO A 15 4.05 -5.04 -69.91
CA PRO A 15 4.23 -5.00 -68.46
C PRO A 15 3.13 -4.12 -67.83
N ALA A 16 2.36 -4.71 -66.91
CA ALA A 16 1.45 -3.96 -66.06
C ALA A 16 2.26 -3.01 -65.17
N ALA A 17 1.84 -1.74 -65.12
CA ALA A 17 2.39 -0.74 -64.22
C ALA A 17 2.30 -1.23 -62.77
N ALA A 18 3.43 -1.25 -62.06
CA ALA A 18 3.48 -1.62 -60.66
C ALA A 18 2.58 -0.68 -59.84
N THR A 19 1.52 -1.25 -59.26
CA THR A 19 0.66 -0.54 -58.30
C THR A 19 1.55 -0.05 -57.14
N PRO A 20 1.55 1.27 -56.80
CA PRO A 20 2.35 1.77 -55.68
C PRO A 20 1.91 1.09 -54.39
N ALA A 21 2.89 0.70 -53.57
CA ALA A 21 2.63 0.05 -52.29
C ALA A 21 1.68 0.92 -51.43
N PRO A 22 0.74 0.31 -50.68
CA PRO A 22 -0.17 1.07 -49.84
C PRO A 22 0.62 1.85 -48.78
N VAL A 23 0.39 3.16 -48.71
CA VAL A 23 1.00 4.05 -47.72
C VAL A 23 -0.06 4.39 -46.66
N VAL A 24 0.31 4.28 -45.39
CA VAL A 24 -0.57 4.54 -44.25
C VAL A 24 -0.18 5.85 -43.58
N ALA A 25 -1.19 6.63 -43.19
CA ALA A 25 -1.02 7.92 -42.53
C ALA A 25 -1.06 7.79 -41.01
N THR A 26 -0.01 8.26 -40.34
CA THR A 26 0.11 8.24 -38.87
C THR A 26 0.34 9.65 -38.34
N THR A 27 -0.52 10.08 -37.42
CA THR A 27 -0.42 11.39 -36.78
C THR A 27 0.36 11.24 -35.48
N VAL A 28 1.41 12.01 -35.24
CA VAL A 28 2.23 11.90 -34.03
C VAL A 28 2.24 13.23 -33.25
N GLN A 29 1.96 13.17 -31.95
CA GLN A 29 1.87 14.31 -31.03
C GLN A 29 2.75 14.11 -29.80
N PHE A 30 3.34 15.20 -29.32
CA PHE A 30 4.15 15.26 -28.10
C PHE A 30 3.54 16.27 -27.12
N ILE A 31 3.24 15.80 -25.92
CA ILE A 31 2.62 16.60 -24.85
C ILE A 31 3.45 16.50 -23.57
N GLY A 32 3.41 17.53 -22.73
CA GLY A 32 4.04 17.56 -21.42
C GLY A 32 3.28 16.75 -20.39
N LEU A 33 3.89 16.52 -19.22
CA LEU A 33 3.23 15.85 -18.09
C LEU A 33 2.02 16.66 -17.57
N ASP A 34 2.01 17.96 -17.83
CA ASP A 34 0.92 18.90 -17.58
C ASP A 34 -0.24 18.77 -18.60
N GLY A 35 -0.09 17.91 -19.62
CA GLY A 35 -1.06 17.72 -20.70
C GLY A 35 -1.03 18.83 -21.75
N LEU A 36 -0.10 19.80 -21.64
CA LEU A 36 0.04 20.87 -22.62
C LEU A 36 0.92 20.41 -23.78
N PRO A 37 0.67 20.88 -25.02
CA PRO A 37 1.53 20.56 -26.14
C PRO A 37 2.98 21.01 -25.95
N ILE A 38 3.92 20.19 -26.44
CA ILE A 38 5.34 20.55 -26.46
C ILE A 38 5.66 21.13 -27.83
N ALA A 39 5.67 22.45 -27.94
CA ALA A 39 6.04 23.13 -29.17
C ALA A 39 7.56 23.12 -29.43
N GLY A 40 7.98 23.02 -30.69
CA GLY A 40 9.37 23.10 -31.14
C GLY A 40 10.32 22.08 -30.50
N LEU A 41 9.85 20.87 -30.24
CA LEU A 41 10.65 19.71 -29.88
C LEU A 41 11.27 19.13 -31.15
N THR A 42 12.59 18.95 -31.18
CA THR A 42 13.24 18.28 -32.31
C THR A 42 13.16 16.76 -32.13
N VAL A 43 12.49 16.09 -33.06
CA VAL A 43 12.29 14.64 -33.07
C VAL A 43 12.94 14.07 -34.32
N ARG A 44 13.68 12.98 -34.20
CA ARG A 44 14.19 12.19 -35.32
C ARG A 44 13.38 10.90 -35.41
N ILE A 45 12.84 10.62 -36.58
CA ILE A 45 12.13 9.39 -36.87
C ILE A 45 12.87 8.64 -37.97
N THR A 46 13.26 7.41 -37.69
CA THR A 46 13.91 6.51 -38.64
C THR A 46 12.91 5.46 -39.08
N ILE A 47 12.64 5.36 -40.40
CA ILE A 47 11.78 4.31 -40.97
C ILE A 47 12.58 3.54 -42.00
N ASP A 48 12.66 2.21 -41.84
CA ASP A 48 13.38 1.32 -42.77
C ASP A 48 14.83 1.81 -43.04
N GLY A 49 15.50 2.28 -41.98
CA GLY A 49 16.87 2.83 -42.03
C GLY A 49 17.00 4.28 -42.50
N THR A 50 15.92 4.94 -42.93
CA THR A 50 15.95 6.35 -43.38
C THR A 50 15.51 7.28 -42.26
N ALA A 51 16.43 8.09 -41.74
CA ALA A 51 16.17 9.04 -40.66
C ALA A 51 15.73 10.42 -41.19
N THR A 52 14.61 10.92 -40.68
CA THR A 52 14.09 12.28 -40.95
C THR A 52 13.93 13.04 -39.63
N ILE A 53 14.22 14.34 -39.63
CA ILE A 53 14.10 15.19 -38.45
C ILE A 53 12.90 16.12 -38.60
N TYR A 54 12.05 16.15 -37.59
CA TYR A 54 10.83 16.95 -37.51
C TYR A 54 10.85 17.84 -36.26
N PRO A 55 10.58 19.14 -36.37
CA PRO A 55 10.18 19.96 -35.24
C PRO A 55 8.68 19.78 -34.96
N THR A 56 8.27 19.74 -33.69
CA THR A 56 6.86 19.82 -33.33
C THR A 56 6.31 21.24 -33.51
N ASP A 57 5.05 21.37 -33.92
CA ASP A 57 4.33 22.63 -34.02
C ASP A 57 3.81 23.13 -32.67
N ASP A 58 3.12 24.28 -32.66
CA ASP A 58 2.56 24.90 -31.44
C ASP A 58 1.52 24.03 -30.71
N THR A 59 0.97 23.03 -31.40
CA THR A 59 0.04 22.02 -30.88
C THR A 59 0.70 20.67 -30.60
N GLY A 60 2.04 20.63 -30.65
CA GLY A 60 2.86 19.47 -30.29
C GLY A 60 2.89 18.39 -31.37
N PHE A 61 2.34 18.61 -32.56
CA PHE A 61 2.33 17.64 -33.64
C PHE A 61 3.56 17.78 -34.52
N ILE A 62 4.02 16.66 -35.07
CA ILE A 62 4.91 16.68 -36.24
C ILE A 62 4.07 16.54 -37.53
N PRO A 63 4.64 16.85 -38.71
CA PRO A 63 3.99 16.54 -39.98
C PRO A 63 3.55 15.08 -40.06
N GLN A 64 2.39 14.84 -40.69
CA GLN A 64 1.81 13.51 -40.80
C GLN A 64 2.80 12.53 -41.44
N LEU A 65 3.03 11.41 -40.75
CA LEU A 65 3.96 10.38 -41.16
C LEU A 65 3.29 9.49 -42.21
N LEU A 66 3.88 9.40 -43.40
CA LEU A 66 3.41 8.57 -44.49
C LEU A 66 4.42 7.45 -44.73
N ALA A 67 4.05 6.21 -44.40
CA ALA A 67 4.93 5.06 -44.58
C ALA A 67 4.15 3.79 -44.96
N PRO A 68 4.78 2.84 -45.68
CA PRO A 68 4.21 1.52 -45.88
C PRO A 68 3.96 0.82 -44.54
N PRO A 69 2.96 -0.05 -44.43
CA PRO A 69 2.71 -0.81 -43.20
C PRO A 69 3.83 -1.80 -42.93
N ASP A 70 3.93 -2.25 -41.68
CA ASP A 70 4.84 -3.29 -41.23
C ASP A 70 6.34 -2.97 -41.39
N LYS A 71 6.71 -1.69 -41.30
CA LYS A 71 8.11 -1.20 -41.35
C LYS A 71 8.59 -0.78 -39.96
N ASP A 72 9.85 -1.08 -39.66
CA ASP A 72 10.48 -0.66 -38.40
C ASP A 72 10.56 0.86 -38.31
N VAL A 73 10.14 1.40 -37.17
CA VAL A 73 10.18 2.82 -36.82
C VAL A 73 10.96 3.00 -35.53
N GLU A 74 11.94 3.89 -35.54
CA GLU A 74 12.59 4.39 -34.33
C GLU A 74 12.27 5.86 -34.14
N ILE A 75 11.87 6.26 -32.93
CA ILE A 75 11.61 7.65 -32.58
C ILE A 75 12.61 8.09 -31.53
N GLU A 76 13.33 9.16 -31.84
CA GLU A 76 14.32 9.77 -30.96
C GLU A 76 14.01 11.25 -30.74
N VAL A 77 14.24 11.73 -29.53
CA VAL A 77 14.12 13.15 -29.20
C VAL A 77 15.50 13.75 -28.99
N GLN A 78 15.74 14.93 -29.55
CA GLN A 78 17.00 15.65 -29.37
C GLN A 78 17.15 16.16 -27.94
N ARG A 79 18.32 15.93 -27.35
CA ARG A 79 18.75 16.43 -26.05
C ARG A 79 19.37 17.82 -26.17
N LEU A 80 19.55 18.49 -25.03
CA LEU A 80 20.20 19.81 -24.95
C LEU A 80 21.67 19.80 -25.41
N ASP A 81 22.37 18.68 -25.25
CA ASP A 81 23.74 18.49 -25.75
C ASP A 81 23.80 18.23 -27.28
N GLY A 82 22.65 18.27 -27.96
CA GLY A 82 22.51 18.00 -29.38
C GLY A 82 22.45 16.53 -29.77
N SER A 83 22.68 15.60 -28.82
CA SER A 83 22.55 14.15 -29.05
C SER A 83 21.09 13.73 -29.12
N TYR A 84 20.81 12.55 -29.69
CA TYR A 84 19.45 12.02 -29.79
C TYR A 84 19.25 10.88 -28.80
N LYS A 85 18.08 10.83 -28.16
CA LYS A 85 17.66 9.75 -27.28
C LYS A 85 16.49 9.02 -27.92
N ARG A 86 16.67 7.74 -28.23
CA ARG A 86 15.54 6.86 -28.57
C ARG A 86 14.53 6.79 -27.42
N ILE A 87 13.29 7.17 -27.72
CA ILE A 87 12.15 7.15 -26.79
C ILE A 87 11.17 6.03 -27.13
N ASP A 88 11.16 5.55 -28.37
CA ASP A 88 10.31 4.44 -28.81
C ASP A 88 10.93 3.69 -29.99
N GLN A 89 10.55 2.41 -30.12
CA GLN A 89 10.86 1.54 -31.24
C GLN A 89 9.64 0.65 -31.51
N CYS A 90 9.03 0.83 -32.68
CA CYS A 90 7.76 0.20 -33.04
C CYS A 90 7.70 -0.11 -34.54
N ILE A 91 6.53 -0.52 -35.03
CA ILE A 91 6.29 -0.88 -36.43
C ILE A 91 5.19 0.04 -36.98
N THR A 92 5.31 0.48 -38.23
CA THR A 92 4.27 1.28 -38.90
C THR A 92 2.94 0.52 -38.95
N PRO A 93 1.82 1.18 -38.62
CA PRO A 93 0.53 0.52 -38.49
C PRO A 93 -0.04 0.12 -39.85
N ALA A 94 -0.83 -0.95 -39.89
CA ALA A 94 -1.57 -1.37 -41.07
C ALA A 94 -2.78 -0.47 -41.39
N THR A 95 -3.20 0.38 -40.44
CA THR A 95 -4.34 1.30 -40.57
C THR A 95 -3.96 2.70 -40.07
N PRO A 96 -4.64 3.77 -40.53
CA PRO A 96 -4.37 5.11 -40.05
C PRO A 96 -4.48 5.19 -38.52
N SER A 97 -3.50 5.80 -37.87
CA SER A 97 -3.42 5.81 -36.41
C SER A 97 -2.91 7.14 -35.86
N ASN A 98 -3.20 7.38 -34.57
CA ASN A 98 -2.76 8.56 -33.85
C ASN A 98 -1.88 8.13 -32.67
N TRP A 99 -0.74 8.79 -32.56
CA TRP A 99 0.40 8.44 -31.72
C TRP A 99 0.65 9.61 -30.77
N THR A 100 0.36 9.46 -29.48
CA THR A 100 0.57 10.54 -28.50
C THR A 100 1.62 10.12 -27.48
N TYR A 101 2.71 10.88 -27.45
CA TYR A 101 3.83 10.71 -26.53
C TYR A 101 3.75 11.76 -25.42
N THR A 102 3.67 11.29 -24.17
CA THR A 102 3.65 12.17 -23.00
C THR A 102 5.03 12.24 -22.36
N SER A 103 5.54 13.45 -22.15
CA SER A 103 6.77 13.67 -21.41
C SER A 103 6.54 13.37 -19.93
N PRO A 104 7.49 12.71 -19.26
CA PRO A 104 7.38 12.32 -17.85
C PRO A 104 7.93 13.35 -16.86
N SER A 105 8.37 14.51 -17.35
CA SER A 105 8.91 15.58 -16.52
C SER A 105 8.19 16.89 -16.82
N MET A 106 8.04 17.71 -15.78
CA MET A 106 7.77 19.14 -15.92
C MET A 106 9.07 19.88 -15.63
N VAL A 107 9.39 20.91 -16.40
CA VAL A 107 10.57 21.74 -16.18
C VAL A 107 10.17 23.11 -15.70
N PHE A 108 10.87 23.51 -14.65
CA PHE A 108 10.76 24.80 -14.00
C PHE A 108 12.12 25.47 -14.12
N GLU A 109 12.15 26.66 -14.72
CA GLU A 109 13.36 27.46 -14.77
C GLU A 109 13.38 28.39 -13.54
N VAL A 110 14.53 28.44 -12.87
CA VAL A 110 14.74 29.31 -11.71
C VAL A 110 15.92 30.21 -12.05
N THR A 111 15.65 31.49 -12.29
CA THR A 111 16.69 32.52 -12.29
C THR A 111 16.79 33.10 -10.88
N THR A 112 17.97 32.99 -10.29
CA THR A 112 18.30 33.73 -9.07
C THR A 112 18.76 35.13 -9.47
N GLU A 113 18.06 36.18 -9.06
CA GLU A 113 18.58 37.54 -9.19
C GLU A 113 19.81 37.71 -8.27
N LEU A 114 20.86 38.36 -8.77
CA LEU A 114 22.02 38.71 -7.96
C LEU A 114 21.57 39.71 -6.88
N HIS A 115 21.79 39.36 -5.62
CA HIS A 115 21.46 40.23 -4.49
C HIS A 115 22.30 41.52 -4.57
N GLN A 116 21.74 42.61 -5.09
CA GLN A 116 22.31 43.94 -4.85
C GLN A 116 21.69 44.52 -3.60
N GLY A 117 22.33 44.24 -2.47
CA GLY A 117 22.01 44.81 -1.17
C GLY A 117 23.12 44.49 -0.19
N GLU A 118 23.40 45.42 0.72
CA GLU A 118 24.37 45.23 1.80
C GLU A 118 24.05 43.95 2.60
N PRO A 119 25.07 43.22 3.10
CA PRO A 119 24.88 41.98 3.85
C PRO A 119 23.87 42.16 5.00
N GLY A 120 22.84 41.32 5.03
CA GLY A 120 21.87 41.31 6.13
C GLY A 120 22.47 40.78 7.42
N GLN A 121 22.04 41.31 8.57
CA GLN A 121 22.51 40.88 9.90
C GLN A 121 21.84 39.58 10.39
N ALA A 122 21.79 38.54 9.56
CA ALA A 122 21.26 37.24 9.98
C ALA A 122 22.05 36.66 11.17
N GLU A 123 23.35 36.96 11.25
CA GLU A 123 24.22 36.58 12.36
C GLU A 123 23.82 37.23 13.70
N SER A 124 23.14 38.39 13.68
CA SER A 124 22.67 39.05 14.90
C SER A 124 21.36 38.47 15.44
N GLN A 125 20.70 37.60 14.67
CA GLN A 125 19.42 36.96 15.03
C GLN A 125 19.55 35.47 15.35
N ILE A 126 20.77 34.92 15.36
CA ILE A 126 21.01 33.56 15.86
C ILE A 126 20.76 33.58 17.38
N PRO A 127 19.79 32.79 17.91
CA PRO A 127 19.54 32.72 19.35
C PRO A 127 20.83 32.32 20.07
N ARG A 128 21.27 33.14 21.03
CA ARG A 128 22.44 32.83 21.84
C ARG A 128 22.02 31.91 22.97
N TRP A 129 22.81 30.87 23.17
CA TRP A 129 22.68 29.90 24.26
C TRP A 129 22.53 30.61 25.60
N SER A 130 21.53 30.25 26.40
CA SER A 130 21.33 30.77 27.76
C SER A 130 21.39 29.63 28.77
N ASP A 131 21.76 29.96 30.02
CA ASP A 131 21.85 28.98 31.11
C ASP A 131 20.48 28.33 31.43
N ASP A 132 19.38 28.91 30.96
CA ASP A 132 18.02 28.35 31.06
C ASP A 132 17.78 27.18 30.08
N ASP A 133 18.65 26.98 29.07
CA ASP A 133 18.60 25.86 28.12
C ASP A 133 19.20 24.56 28.70
N MET A 134 19.81 24.62 29.89
CA MET A 134 20.31 23.46 30.64
C MET A 134 19.18 22.88 31.50
N GLY A 135 18.40 21.97 30.91
CA GLY A 135 17.30 21.29 31.58
C GLY A 135 17.63 20.86 33.02
N VAL A 136 16.73 21.19 33.95
CA VAL A 136 16.86 20.97 35.40
C VAL A 136 17.11 19.48 35.70
N LEU A 137 18.35 19.16 36.07
CA LEU A 137 18.73 17.95 36.80
C LEU A 137 18.75 18.29 38.29
N GLU A 138 17.60 18.23 38.97
CA GLU A 138 17.57 18.26 40.44
C GLU A 138 17.40 16.85 41.01
N LEU A 139 18.48 16.43 41.67
CA LEU A 139 18.58 15.30 42.56
C LEU A 139 17.70 15.50 43.80
N VAL A 140 17.06 14.40 44.21
CA VAL A 140 16.24 14.26 45.40
C VAL A 140 17.04 14.55 46.67
N ALA A 141 16.68 15.58 47.44
CA ALA A 141 16.92 15.64 48.88
C ALA A 141 16.01 16.65 49.63
N ALA A 142 15.49 16.16 50.76
CA ALA A 142 14.98 16.88 51.93
C ALA A 142 13.48 17.23 52.02
N ALA A 143 12.94 16.77 53.15
CA ALA A 143 11.59 16.91 53.67
C ALA A 143 11.31 18.29 54.31
N GLN A 144 10.02 18.45 54.67
CA GLN A 144 9.42 19.37 55.67
C GLN A 144 9.22 20.85 55.29
N ALA A 145 7.98 21.21 54.94
CA ALA A 145 7.12 22.09 55.74
C ALA A 145 5.74 22.28 55.05
N GLU A 146 4.67 21.99 55.77
CA GLU A 146 3.29 22.47 55.53
C GLU A 146 3.06 23.78 56.34
N PRO A 147 1.93 24.53 56.23
CA PRO A 147 0.94 24.77 55.16
C PRO A 147 0.70 26.33 55.03
N PRO A 148 -0.47 26.97 54.67
CA PRO A 148 -1.87 26.66 54.99
C PRO A 148 -2.91 26.74 53.84
N VAL A 149 -4.05 26.13 54.16
CA VAL A 149 -5.35 26.10 53.49
C VAL A 149 -6.02 27.49 53.47
N SER A 150 -6.85 27.78 52.45
CA SER A 150 -7.96 28.74 52.60
C SER A 150 -9.26 28.20 52.02
N ASP A 151 -10.30 28.29 52.85
CA ASP A 151 -11.68 27.82 52.65
C ASP A 151 -12.44 28.58 51.56
N ALA A 152 -12.98 27.85 50.58
CA ALA A 152 -14.26 28.18 49.93
C ALA A 152 -14.81 26.96 49.20
N TYR A 153 -15.41 26.06 49.98
CA TYR A 153 -16.33 25.01 49.53
C TYR A 153 -17.74 25.64 49.42
N ARG A 154 -18.43 25.46 48.28
CA ARG A 154 -19.88 25.17 48.13
C ARG A 154 -20.30 25.36 46.66
N ASP A 155 -20.54 24.32 45.87
CA ASP A 155 -21.63 23.33 45.88
C ASP A 155 -22.88 23.77 45.06
N GLU A 156 -23.36 22.82 44.23
CA GLU A 156 -24.62 22.73 43.45
C GLU A 156 -24.90 23.77 42.33
N GLY A 157 -25.51 23.53 41.17
CA GLY A 157 -26.33 22.44 40.66
C GLY A 157 -27.56 22.99 39.89
N ARG A 158 -27.70 22.63 38.59
CA ARG A 158 -28.95 22.52 37.77
C ARG A 158 -29.71 23.75 37.17
N ASN A 159 -30.08 23.53 35.88
CA ASN A 159 -31.33 23.87 35.13
C ASN A 159 -31.50 25.21 34.33
N HIS A 160 -31.83 25.03 33.03
CA HIS A 160 -32.39 25.97 32.03
C HIS A 160 -33.87 26.39 32.34
N PRO A 161 -34.68 27.13 31.50
CA PRO A 161 -34.48 28.02 30.31
C PRO A 161 -35.35 29.35 30.28
N LYS A 162 -35.23 30.12 29.15
CA LYS A 162 -36.23 30.96 28.40
C LYS A 162 -36.33 32.51 28.64
N PRO A 163 -36.83 33.31 27.66
CA PRO A 163 -36.40 34.69 27.30
C PRO A 163 -37.50 35.77 27.49
N PRO A 164 -37.26 37.04 27.09
CA PRO A 164 -38.02 37.58 25.93
C PRO A 164 -37.32 38.66 25.07
N ALA A 165 -37.83 38.88 23.85
CA ALA A 165 -37.68 40.08 22.99
C ALA A 165 -38.84 41.09 23.30
N PRO A 166 -39.04 42.31 22.67
CA PRO A 166 -38.49 42.86 21.41
C PRO A 166 -38.28 44.42 21.29
N ALA A 167 -37.80 44.84 20.09
CA ALA A 167 -38.11 46.06 19.27
C ALA A 167 -37.36 47.43 19.41
N LYS A 168 -36.49 47.73 18.39
CA LYS A 168 -36.46 48.84 17.34
C LYS A 168 -36.83 50.32 17.67
N PRO A 169 -36.56 51.37 16.83
CA PRO A 169 -35.72 51.54 15.59
C PRO A 169 -34.94 52.92 15.39
N GLY A 170 -33.93 52.92 14.48
CA GLY A 170 -33.56 53.99 13.49
C GLY A 170 -32.80 55.27 13.95
N PRO A 171 -32.12 56.06 13.06
CA PRO A 171 -32.22 56.11 11.59
C PRO A 171 -30.88 56.07 10.79
N ALA A 172 -30.99 56.20 9.45
CA ALA A 172 -30.05 55.85 8.38
C ALA A 172 -29.47 57.05 7.58
N LYS A 173 -28.42 56.77 6.76
CA LYS A 173 -28.09 57.34 5.41
C LYS A 173 -26.88 56.56 4.86
N GLN A 174 -26.96 55.74 3.79
CA GLN A 174 -27.12 55.96 2.33
C GLN A 174 -25.80 55.80 1.54
N LEU A 175 -25.78 54.89 0.55
CA LEU A 175 -25.17 54.92 -0.81
C LEU A 175 -24.88 53.47 -1.26
N ALA A 176 -24.91 53.04 -2.52
CA ALA A 176 -25.63 53.37 -3.74
C ALA A 176 -25.42 52.13 -4.64
N THR A 177 -26.42 51.76 -5.42
CA THR A 177 -26.45 50.59 -6.32
C THR A 177 -25.60 50.80 -7.56
N GLN A 178 -24.92 49.77 -8.07
CA GLN A 178 -24.56 49.70 -9.49
C GLN A 178 -24.49 48.25 -10.02
N LYS A 179 -24.85 48.15 -11.31
CA LYS A 179 -25.34 47.01 -12.09
C LYS A 179 -24.25 46.04 -12.57
N GLN A 180 -24.67 44.80 -12.85
CA GLN A 180 -23.99 43.89 -13.79
C GLN A 180 -23.93 44.48 -15.22
N PRO A 181 -22.88 44.17 -16.00
CA PRO A 181 -22.92 44.19 -17.46
C PRO A 181 -22.87 42.78 -18.09
N ASP A 182 -23.54 42.72 -19.24
CA ASP A 182 -23.74 41.65 -20.22
C ASP A 182 -22.44 41.25 -20.99
N PRO A 183 -22.39 40.08 -21.66
CA PRO A 183 -21.23 39.56 -22.36
C PRO A 183 -21.16 40.06 -23.82
N ALA A 184 -19.93 40.04 -24.35
CA ALA A 184 -19.50 40.29 -25.73
C ALA A 184 -18.93 41.70 -26.04
N ARG A 185 -17.67 41.63 -26.53
CA ARG A 185 -16.93 42.57 -27.41
C ARG A 185 -15.92 43.52 -26.74
N ALA A 186 -14.66 43.08 -26.71
CA ALA A 186 -13.45 43.87 -27.03
C ALA A 186 -12.21 42.95 -26.92
N THR A 187 -11.73 42.41 -28.05
CA THR A 187 -10.44 42.75 -28.71
C THR A 187 -9.18 42.49 -27.89
N ALA A 188 -8.32 41.62 -28.45
CA ALA A 188 -7.03 41.20 -27.92
C ALA A 188 -6.10 42.38 -27.55
N PRO A 189 -5.36 42.32 -26.42
CA PRO A 189 -4.23 43.20 -26.21
C PRO A 189 -2.96 42.63 -26.86
N LYS A 190 -2.32 43.52 -27.60
CA LYS A 190 -1.02 43.37 -28.25
C LYS A 190 0.10 43.21 -27.22
N THR A 191 1.13 42.53 -27.67
CA THR A 191 2.51 42.50 -27.17
C THR A 191 3.01 43.85 -26.64
N GLY A 192 3.67 43.80 -25.48
CA GLY A 192 4.67 44.79 -25.05
C GLY A 192 4.17 45.99 -24.23
N ALA A 193 4.11 45.84 -22.91
CA ALA A 193 4.49 46.87 -21.93
C ALA A 193 4.50 46.24 -20.51
N GLN A 194 5.68 46.08 -19.94
CA GLN A 194 5.85 45.73 -18.52
C GLN A 194 5.30 46.87 -17.66
N ALA A 195 4.41 46.56 -16.73
CA ALA A 195 4.30 47.34 -15.50
C ALA A 195 5.42 46.86 -14.57
N PRO A 196 6.25 47.75 -13.98
CA PRO A 196 7.28 47.33 -13.04
C PRO A 196 6.60 46.80 -11.77
N LEU A 197 6.75 45.49 -11.51
CA LEU A 197 6.50 44.91 -10.20
C LEU A 197 7.46 45.59 -9.21
N GLN A 198 6.91 46.38 -8.29
CA GLN A 198 7.69 46.93 -7.19
C GLN A 198 8.18 45.78 -6.31
N THR A 199 9.49 45.54 -6.38
CA THR A 199 10.39 44.88 -5.41
C THR A 199 10.04 43.46 -4.98
N GLY A 200 10.90 42.49 -5.34
CA GLY A 200 10.84 41.07 -4.96
C GLY A 200 11.08 40.78 -3.47
N ARG A 201 10.41 41.50 -2.57
CA ARG A 201 10.35 41.21 -1.13
C ARG A 201 8.92 41.36 -0.60
N ASP A 202 8.56 40.56 0.40
CA ASP A 202 7.30 40.72 1.13
C ASP A 202 7.31 41.98 2.01
N ALA A 203 6.18 42.27 2.66
CA ALA A 203 6.02 43.44 3.52
C ALA A 203 6.97 43.45 4.75
N GLN A 204 7.63 42.33 5.03
CA GLN A 204 8.58 42.12 6.12
C GLN A 204 10.03 42.15 5.64
N GLY A 205 10.25 42.34 4.34
CA GLY A 205 11.58 42.38 3.73
C GLY A 205 12.16 41.02 3.39
N ASN A 206 11.38 39.93 3.39
CA ASN A 206 11.85 38.61 2.96
C ASN A 206 11.79 38.49 1.43
N PRO A 207 12.76 37.86 0.77
CA PRO A 207 12.75 37.73 -0.70
C PRO A 207 11.55 36.90 -1.18
N LEU A 208 10.90 37.40 -2.25
CA LEU A 208 9.83 36.70 -2.97
C LEU A 208 10.40 36.10 -4.26
N MET A 209 10.15 34.82 -4.49
CA MET A 209 10.45 34.16 -5.75
C MET A 209 9.48 34.66 -6.83
N VAL A 210 10.00 35.15 -7.95
CA VAL A 210 9.19 35.58 -9.10
C VAL A 210 9.46 34.64 -10.27
N TYR A 211 8.40 34.10 -10.87
CA TYR A 211 8.49 33.20 -12.02
C TYR A 211 8.72 33.99 -13.31
N ALA A 212 9.80 33.69 -14.04
CA ALA A 212 10.08 34.28 -15.34
C ALA A 212 10.47 33.21 -16.37
N GLU A 213 9.52 32.91 -17.27
CA GLU A 213 9.62 32.19 -18.56
C GLU A 213 10.29 30.78 -18.60
N LYS A 214 10.21 30.14 -19.78
CA LYS A 214 10.13 28.67 -19.97
C LYS A 214 11.26 28.15 -20.87
N VAL A 215 12.20 27.36 -20.34
CA VAL A 215 13.13 26.52 -21.13
C VAL A 215 12.75 25.03 -21.08
N LYS A 216 12.90 24.36 -22.24
CA LYS A 216 12.45 23.00 -22.56
C LYS A 216 13.46 21.94 -22.11
N ASP A 217 13.03 21.06 -21.22
CA ASP A 217 13.79 19.87 -20.86
C ASP A 217 12.73 18.79 -20.45
N TRP A 218 12.73 17.60 -21.09
CA TRP A 218 11.64 16.62 -21.08
C TRP A 218 12.10 15.19 -20.69
N TRP A 219 12.77 15.05 -19.55
CA TRP A 219 13.70 13.92 -19.27
C TRP A 219 13.17 12.81 -18.36
N GLY A 220 12.49 11.85 -18.97
CA GLY A 220 12.27 10.51 -18.36
C GLY A 220 11.74 9.48 -19.36
N SER A 221 11.08 8.43 -18.88
CA SER A 221 10.34 7.44 -19.69
C SER A 221 9.05 8.01 -20.28
N TRP A 222 9.03 8.26 -21.59
CA TRP A 222 7.84 8.74 -22.30
C TRP A 222 6.80 7.62 -22.39
N SER A 223 5.52 7.95 -22.17
CA SER A 223 4.43 6.98 -22.29
C SER A 223 3.67 7.17 -23.60
N PHE A 224 3.56 6.10 -24.37
CA PHE A 224 2.75 6.01 -25.60
C PHE A 224 1.36 5.45 -25.29
N ALA A 225 0.31 6.13 -25.73
CA ALA A 225 -1.07 5.72 -25.47
C ALA A 225 -1.76 5.10 -26.71
N TRP A 226 -1.35 3.88 -27.13
CA TRP A 226 -2.20 2.67 -27.22
C TRP A 226 -1.48 1.45 -27.85
N LEU A 227 -1.86 0.25 -27.39
CA LEU A 227 -1.51 -1.12 -27.83
C LEU A 227 -0.02 -1.52 -27.82
N THR A 228 0.36 -2.21 -26.75
CA THR A 228 1.65 -2.86 -26.48
C THR A 228 2.01 -3.96 -27.49
N SER A 229 3.22 -3.89 -28.05
CA SER A 229 3.92 -5.05 -28.62
C SER A 229 5.36 -5.07 -28.12
N ALA A 230 5.77 -6.23 -27.63
CA ALA A 230 7.07 -6.52 -27.06
C ALA A 230 8.24 -6.06 -27.95
N HIS A 231 9.26 -5.43 -27.33
CA HIS A 231 10.70 -5.74 -27.44
C HIS A 231 11.49 -4.59 -26.76
N ALA A 232 11.44 -4.54 -25.43
CA ALA A 232 12.53 -3.93 -24.67
C ALA A 232 13.10 -5.04 -23.80
N GLN A 233 14.28 -5.54 -24.19
CA GLN A 233 15.11 -6.35 -23.31
C GLN A 233 15.35 -5.54 -22.04
N SER A 234 14.56 -5.81 -21.02
CA SER A 234 14.94 -5.61 -19.64
C SER A 234 16.29 -6.28 -19.48
N GLN A 235 17.35 -5.49 -19.34
CA GLN A 235 18.57 -5.97 -18.70
C GLN A 235 18.13 -6.55 -17.37
N SER A 236 18.07 -7.88 -17.31
CA SER A 236 18.01 -8.61 -16.07
C SER A 236 19.32 -8.29 -15.35
N SER A 237 19.28 -7.27 -14.48
CA SER A 237 20.20 -7.24 -13.37
C SER A 237 19.89 -8.52 -12.59
N GLY A 238 20.79 -9.49 -12.76
CA GLY A 238 20.63 -10.86 -12.31
C GLY A 238 20.17 -10.93 -10.86
N THR A 239 19.45 -12.00 -10.57
CA THR A 239 19.28 -12.67 -9.27
C THR A 239 20.20 -12.14 -8.18
N GLY A 240 19.84 -10.96 -7.67
CA GLY A 240 20.53 -10.32 -6.56
C GLY A 240 20.09 -11.03 -5.31
N ALA A 241 21.07 -11.52 -4.54
CA ALA A 241 20.89 -12.14 -3.24
C ALA A 241 19.75 -11.49 -2.44
N ASN A 242 18.96 -12.37 -1.79
CA ASN A 242 17.79 -12.11 -0.97
C ASN A 242 18.04 -11.04 0.11
N LYS A 243 18.05 -9.75 -0.27
CA LYS A 243 18.18 -8.62 0.65
C LYS A 243 16.80 -8.35 1.24
N GLN A 244 16.70 -8.49 2.57
CA GLN A 244 15.52 -8.04 3.33
C GLN A 244 15.21 -6.59 2.99
N VAL A 245 13.91 -6.25 2.88
CA VAL A 245 13.50 -4.84 2.80
C VAL A 245 13.98 -4.14 4.07
N THR A 246 14.99 -3.29 3.92
CA THR A 246 15.57 -2.57 5.05
C THR A 246 14.58 -1.52 5.50
N HIS A 247 14.18 -1.59 6.78
CA HIS A 247 13.34 -0.56 7.37
C HIS A 247 14.14 0.74 7.50
N ILE A 248 13.61 1.84 6.96
CA ILE A 248 14.24 3.17 7.01
C ILE A 248 13.37 4.06 7.90
N GLY A 249 14.01 4.94 8.68
CA GLY A 249 13.30 5.92 9.51
C GLY A 249 12.27 6.70 8.69
N GLY A 250 11.03 6.79 9.20
CA GLY A 250 9.91 7.46 8.53
C GLY A 250 8.90 6.55 7.83
N MET A 251 9.23 5.27 7.57
CA MET A 251 8.28 4.31 6.95
C MET A 251 6.99 4.15 7.76
N GLN A 252 7.05 4.19 9.09
CA GLN A 252 5.86 4.11 9.96
C GLN A 252 4.85 5.24 9.67
N LYS A 253 5.32 6.48 9.46
CA LYS A 253 4.42 7.60 9.12
C LYS A 253 3.76 7.39 7.76
N GLN A 254 4.50 6.83 6.80
CA GLN A 254 3.96 6.52 5.48
C GLN A 254 2.94 5.37 5.52
N VAL A 255 3.19 4.35 6.34
CA VAL A 255 2.24 3.25 6.61
C VAL A 255 0.98 3.77 7.28
N GLN A 256 1.11 4.64 8.28
CA GLN A 256 -0.04 5.25 8.94
C GLN A 256 -0.87 6.07 7.94
N ALA A 257 -0.23 6.92 7.12
CA ALA A 257 -0.92 7.69 6.08
C ALA A 257 -1.65 6.78 5.06
N LEU A 258 -1.02 5.67 4.65
CA LEU A 258 -1.64 4.67 3.77
C LEU A 258 -2.89 4.06 4.40
N ILE A 259 -2.79 3.63 5.67
CA ILE A 259 -3.90 3.00 6.39
C ILE A 259 -5.02 4.00 6.63
N ASP A 260 -4.73 5.20 7.13
CA ASP A 260 -5.72 6.24 7.41
C ASP A 260 -6.52 6.58 6.16
N PHE A 261 -5.82 6.78 5.04
CA PHE A 261 -6.46 7.05 3.76
C PHE A 261 -7.29 5.85 3.28
N ALA A 262 -6.76 4.63 3.34
CA ALA A 262 -7.48 3.43 2.91
C ALA A 262 -8.75 3.19 3.74
N GLU A 263 -8.70 3.38 5.07
CA GLU A 263 -9.87 3.25 5.95
C GLU A 263 -10.91 4.34 5.69
N GLU A 264 -10.48 5.57 5.44
CA GLU A 264 -11.37 6.66 5.07
C GLU A 264 -12.05 6.39 3.72
N GLN A 265 -11.27 5.91 2.75
CA GLN A 265 -11.71 5.64 1.38
C GLN A 265 -12.84 4.60 1.30
N VAL A 266 -12.93 3.69 2.26
CA VAL A 266 -14.04 2.71 2.34
C VAL A 266 -15.41 3.41 2.47
N THR A 267 -15.44 4.63 3.03
CA THR A 267 -16.66 5.43 3.25
C THR A 267 -17.00 6.39 2.11
N TYR A 268 -16.21 6.44 1.04
CA TYR A 268 -16.51 7.26 -0.13
C TYR A 268 -17.45 6.54 -1.09
N ASP A 269 -18.38 7.26 -1.71
CA ASP A 269 -19.33 6.70 -2.67
C ASP A 269 -18.89 6.90 -4.12
N TYR A 270 -17.83 6.21 -4.55
CA TYR A 270 -17.40 6.26 -5.95
C TYR A 270 -18.47 5.67 -6.87
N ALA A 271 -18.98 6.50 -7.79
CA ALA A 271 -19.97 6.10 -8.76
C ALA A 271 -19.44 5.00 -9.69
N LYS A 272 -20.35 4.27 -10.33
CA LYS A 272 -19.94 3.11 -11.13
C LYS A 272 -19.03 3.46 -12.30
N SER A 273 -19.23 4.64 -12.88
CA SER A 273 -18.50 5.20 -14.01
C SER A 273 -17.18 5.89 -13.64
N GLU A 274 -16.88 6.07 -12.35
CA GLU A 274 -15.68 6.77 -11.93
C GLU A 274 -14.47 5.84 -11.97
N GLY A 275 -13.62 6.05 -12.97
CA GLY A 275 -12.36 5.31 -13.14
C GLY A 275 -11.29 5.74 -12.14
N THR A 276 -10.36 4.82 -11.84
CA THR A 276 -9.20 5.05 -10.96
C THR A 276 -8.41 6.30 -11.35
N ALA A 277 -8.13 6.49 -12.64
CA ALA A 277 -7.40 7.64 -13.18
C ALA A 277 -8.11 8.97 -12.91
N THR A 278 -9.41 9.02 -13.17
CA THR A 278 -10.24 10.21 -12.97
C THR A 278 -10.27 10.63 -11.51
N ILE A 279 -10.49 9.68 -10.59
CA ILE A 279 -10.56 9.95 -9.16
C ILE A 279 -9.23 10.52 -8.64
N TYR A 280 -8.10 9.93 -9.04
CA TYR A 280 -6.79 10.41 -8.63
C TYR A 280 -6.46 11.79 -9.20
N ALA A 281 -6.83 12.06 -10.46
CA ALA A 281 -6.68 13.38 -11.07
C ALA A 281 -7.49 14.43 -10.29
N GLN A 282 -8.72 14.10 -9.88
CA GLN A 282 -9.52 14.97 -9.02
C GLN A 282 -8.84 15.22 -7.66
N MET A 283 -8.26 14.19 -7.05
CA MET A 283 -7.51 14.34 -5.80
C MET A 283 -6.29 15.25 -5.95
N LYS A 284 -5.56 15.15 -7.07
CA LYS A 284 -4.40 16.02 -7.35
C LYS A 284 -4.79 17.46 -7.66
N ASN A 285 -5.89 17.64 -8.40
CA ASN A 285 -6.32 18.96 -8.87
C ASN A 285 -7.18 19.71 -7.83
N GLY A 286 -7.39 19.16 -6.63
CA GLY A 286 -8.25 19.75 -5.62
C GLY A 286 -9.74 19.75 -5.98
N THR A 287 -10.15 18.99 -7.01
CA THR A 287 -11.55 18.87 -7.46
C THR A 287 -12.22 17.60 -6.96
N PHE A 288 -11.57 16.86 -6.05
CA PHE A 288 -12.12 15.67 -5.43
C PHE A 288 -13.34 16.00 -4.59
N LYS A 289 -14.49 15.51 -5.05
CA LYS A 289 -15.81 15.80 -4.47
C LYS A 289 -16.15 14.93 -3.26
N HIS A 290 -15.48 13.78 -3.09
CA HIS A 290 -15.88 12.81 -2.09
C HIS A 290 -15.43 13.20 -0.68
N LYS A 291 -16.28 12.95 0.31
CA LYS A 291 -16.09 13.24 1.72
C LYS A 291 -16.18 11.98 2.58
N LYS A 292 -15.46 12.01 3.70
CA LYS A 292 -15.56 10.97 4.74
C LYS A 292 -17.00 10.80 5.21
N GLY A 293 -17.48 9.57 5.22
CA GLY A 293 -18.82 9.23 5.69
C GLY A 293 -19.95 9.44 4.69
N GLU A 294 -19.66 9.62 3.40
CA GLU A 294 -20.69 9.71 2.34
C GLU A 294 -21.59 8.48 2.27
N ARG A 295 -21.03 7.31 2.55
CA ARG A 295 -21.78 6.07 2.72
C ARG A 295 -21.39 5.38 4.00
N GLU A 296 -22.33 4.58 4.52
CA GLU A 296 -22.01 3.60 5.54
C GLU A 296 -20.94 2.62 5.03
N ARG A 297 -20.10 2.15 5.95
CA ARG A 297 -19.09 1.15 5.61
C ARG A 297 -19.78 -0.10 5.03
N PRO A 298 -19.47 -0.49 3.78
CA PRO A 298 -20.12 -1.62 3.17
C PRO A 298 -19.76 -2.91 3.94
N ARG A 299 -20.79 -3.69 4.27
CA ARG A 299 -20.61 -5.01 4.92
C ARG A 299 -20.02 -6.06 3.98
N VAL A 300 -20.18 -5.85 2.68
CA VAL A 300 -19.69 -6.71 1.60
C VAL A 300 -19.06 -5.84 0.53
N GLY A 301 -17.88 -6.22 0.04
CA GLY A 301 -17.17 -5.47 -0.99
C GLY A 301 -17.97 -5.32 -2.29
N PRO A 302 -18.07 -4.11 -2.87
CA PRO A 302 -18.70 -3.89 -4.18
C PRO A 302 -17.99 -4.56 -5.36
N GLY A 303 -16.85 -5.22 -5.13
CA GLY A 303 -16.07 -5.91 -6.16
C GLY A 303 -15.07 -4.99 -6.86
N ARG A 304 -14.62 -3.95 -6.16
CA ARG A 304 -13.70 -2.90 -6.65
C ARG A 304 -12.43 -2.81 -5.81
N CYS A 305 -12.12 -3.85 -5.04
CA CYS A 305 -10.93 -3.94 -4.18
C CYS A 305 -9.65 -3.45 -4.88
N TYR A 306 -9.42 -3.85 -6.13
CA TYR A 306 -8.22 -3.44 -6.87
C TYR A 306 -8.18 -1.95 -7.17
N GLN A 307 -9.28 -1.34 -7.62
CA GLN A 307 -9.37 0.12 -7.77
C GLN A 307 -9.08 0.83 -6.45
N TRP A 308 -9.59 0.31 -5.33
CA TRP A 308 -9.42 0.94 -4.03
C TRP A 308 -7.96 0.92 -3.58
N VAL A 309 -7.31 -0.24 -3.64
CA VAL A 309 -5.90 -0.40 -3.27
C VAL A 309 -5.00 0.41 -4.20
N ARG A 310 -5.28 0.44 -5.52
CA ARG A 310 -4.53 1.25 -6.50
C ARG A 310 -4.55 2.75 -6.15
N LEU A 311 -5.73 3.27 -5.79
CA LEU A 311 -5.88 4.66 -5.37
C LEU A 311 -5.12 4.94 -4.08
N ALA A 312 -5.24 4.08 -3.07
CA ALA A 312 -4.57 4.25 -1.79
C ALA A 312 -3.05 4.29 -1.94
N LEU A 313 -2.46 3.34 -2.69
CA LEU A 313 -1.03 3.27 -2.93
C LEU A 313 -0.50 4.50 -3.68
N ALA A 314 -1.23 4.96 -4.71
CA ALA A 314 -0.83 6.13 -5.51
C ALA A 314 -1.01 7.46 -4.76
N ARG A 315 -2.09 7.60 -3.97
CA ARG A 315 -2.40 8.83 -3.22
C ARG A 315 -1.45 9.07 -2.05
N THR A 316 -0.96 8.00 -1.45
CA THR A 316 -0.01 8.03 -0.34
C THR A 316 1.45 7.89 -0.79
N VAL A 317 1.68 7.93 -2.11
CA VAL A 317 3.02 7.92 -2.72
C VAL A 317 3.83 6.68 -2.32
N VAL A 318 3.14 5.57 -2.02
CA VAL A 318 3.79 4.25 -1.86
C VAL A 318 4.20 3.73 -3.23
N THR A 319 3.41 4.02 -4.27
CA THR A 319 3.77 3.82 -5.68
C THR A 319 3.92 5.15 -6.40
N GLN A 320 4.88 5.20 -7.34
CA GLN A 320 4.92 6.26 -8.35
C GLN A 320 3.89 5.90 -9.43
N GLY A 321 2.84 6.71 -9.57
CA GLY A 321 1.70 6.39 -10.44
C GLY A 321 0.82 5.28 -9.90
N PHE A 322 -0.01 4.70 -10.78
CA PHE A 322 -0.92 3.62 -10.43
C PHE A 322 -0.23 2.27 -10.55
N LEU A 323 -0.66 1.30 -9.76
CA LEU A 323 -0.32 -0.09 -10.05
C LEU A 323 -0.83 -0.47 -11.45
N ALA A 324 -0.02 -1.21 -12.21
CA ALA A 324 -0.33 -1.70 -13.57
C ALA A 324 -0.64 -0.61 -14.61
N ASP A 325 -0.26 0.65 -14.39
CA ASP A 325 -0.41 1.71 -15.41
C ASP A 325 0.40 1.44 -16.69
N ASP A 326 1.51 0.74 -16.54
CA ASP A 326 2.39 0.22 -17.59
C ASP A 326 2.10 -1.25 -17.95
N GLY A 327 0.99 -1.80 -17.45
CA GLY A 327 0.60 -3.20 -17.63
C GLY A 327 -0.44 -3.40 -18.73
N THR A 328 -0.59 -4.65 -19.14
CA THR A 328 -1.66 -5.14 -20.01
C THR A 328 -3.05 -4.88 -19.41
N TYR A 329 -4.08 -4.86 -20.26
CA TYR A 329 -5.46 -4.70 -19.81
C TYR A 329 -5.87 -5.72 -18.72
N THR A 330 -5.42 -6.96 -18.86
CA THR A 330 -5.70 -8.03 -17.90
C THR A 330 -5.01 -7.84 -16.54
N GLU A 331 -3.85 -7.19 -16.50
CA GLU A 331 -3.17 -6.77 -15.26
C GLU A 331 -3.86 -5.57 -14.60
N GLN A 332 -4.53 -4.72 -15.38
CA GLN A 332 -5.25 -3.54 -14.87
C GLN A 332 -6.62 -3.88 -14.28
N GLU A 333 -7.27 -4.94 -14.78
CA GLU A 333 -8.61 -5.36 -14.33
C GLU A 333 -8.60 -6.35 -13.15
N SER A 334 -7.54 -7.14 -13.00
CA SER A 334 -7.55 -8.28 -12.09
C SER A 334 -6.59 -8.11 -10.91
N ALA A 335 -7.12 -8.20 -9.69
CA ALA A 335 -6.31 -8.25 -8.48
C ALA A 335 -5.39 -9.49 -8.46
N SER A 336 -5.86 -10.63 -8.97
CA SER A 336 -5.06 -11.87 -9.04
C SER A 336 -3.77 -11.71 -9.87
N ASN A 337 -3.75 -10.74 -10.78
CA ASN A 337 -2.63 -10.48 -11.70
C ASN A 337 -1.73 -9.34 -11.20
N ALA A 338 -1.91 -8.89 -9.95
CA ALA A 338 -1.16 -7.76 -9.40
C ALA A 338 0.32 -8.08 -9.06
N ASP A 339 0.77 -9.34 -9.21
CA ASP A 339 2.13 -9.78 -8.88
C ASP A 339 3.22 -8.95 -9.58
N GLU A 340 3.32 -9.07 -10.91
CA GLU A 340 4.32 -8.34 -11.69
C GLU A 340 4.15 -6.81 -11.62
N PRO A 341 2.93 -6.24 -11.65
CA PRO A 341 2.73 -4.83 -11.37
C PRO A 341 3.29 -4.37 -10.01
N LEU A 342 3.11 -5.15 -8.93
CA LEU A 342 3.63 -4.80 -7.60
C LEU A 342 5.17 -4.84 -7.61
N LYS A 343 5.76 -5.87 -8.19
CA LYS A 343 7.22 -5.98 -8.35
C LYS A 343 7.80 -4.82 -9.15
N ARG A 344 7.19 -4.45 -10.28
CA ARG A 344 7.60 -3.28 -11.10
C ARG A 344 7.54 -1.97 -10.31
N LYS A 345 6.57 -1.83 -9.40
CA LYS A 345 6.48 -0.68 -8.49
C LYS A 345 7.38 -0.80 -7.26
N GLY A 346 8.29 -1.77 -7.21
CA GLY A 346 9.32 -1.91 -6.18
C GLY A 346 8.85 -2.62 -4.91
N PHE A 347 7.74 -3.37 -4.97
CA PHE A 347 7.39 -4.29 -3.88
C PHE A 347 8.21 -5.58 -3.99
N ARG A 348 8.48 -6.19 -2.84
CA ARG A 348 9.08 -7.52 -2.74
C ARG A 348 8.02 -8.52 -2.29
N ASP A 349 7.96 -9.67 -2.95
CA ASP A 349 7.19 -10.81 -2.46
C ASP A 349 7.87 -11.38 -1.20
N VAL A 350 7.17 -11.36 -0.07
CA VAL A 350 7.62 -11.87 1.24
C VAL A 350 6.82 -13.07 1.71
N THR A 351 6.03 -13.68 0.81
CA THR A 351 5.13 -14.79 1.14
C THR A 351 5.87 -15.95 1.79
N ALA A 352 7.04 -16.32 1.27
CA ALA A 352 7.86 -17.42 1.79
C ALA A 352 8.58 -17.10 3.12
N GLU A 353 8.65 -15.82 3.51
CA GLU A 353 9.28 -15.38 4.76
C GLU A 353 8.31 -15.36 5.94
N LEU A 354 7.01 -15.48 5.65
CA LEU A 354 5.94 -15.38 6.64
C LEU A 354 5.27 -16.74 6.82
N PRO A 355 4.93 -17.13 8.06
CA PRO A 355 4.19 -18.37 8.29
C PRO A 355 2.83 -18.40 7.58
N ASP A 356 2.13 -17.26 7.54
CA ASP A 356 0.95 -17.00 6.70
C ASP A 356 0.55 -15.52 6.73
N ALA A 357 -0.56 -15.17 6.06
CA ALA A 357 -1.07 -13.80 5.94
C ALA A 357 -1.46 -13.11 7.26
N ARG A 358 -1.62 -13.83 8.38
CA ARG A 358 -1.84 -13.21 9.70
C ARG A 358 -0.55 -12.60 10.26
N TRP A 359 0.60 -12.97 9.70
CA TRP A 359 1.91 -12.43 10.05
C TRP A 359 2.33 -11.24 9.17
N ALA A 360 1.53 -10.90 8.16
CA ALA A 360 1.74 -9.71 7.35
C ALA A 360 1.82 -8.46 8.24
N ALA A 361 2.82 -7.63 7.97
CA ALA A 361 3.05 -6.37 8.65
C ALA A 361 2.01 -5.33 8.22
N ALA A 362 1.81 -4.31 9.04
CA ALA A 362 0.98 -3.18 8.64
C ALA A 362 1.64 -2.49 7.43
N GLY A 363 0.85 -2.22 6.39
CA GLY A 363 1.31 -1.67 5.11
C GLY A 363 1.58 -2.72 4.02
N ASP A 364 1.66 -4.02 4.36
CA ASP A 364 1.78 -5.08 3.36
C ASP A 364 0.52 -5.13 2.47
N VAL A 365 0.73 -5.41 1.19
CA VAL A 365 -0.33 -5.63 0.21
C VAL A 365 -0.49 -7.14 0.02
N ILE A 366 -1.71 -7.65 0.18
CA ILE A 366 -2.00 -9.08 0.15
C ILE A 366 -2.92 -9.35 -1.03
N VAL A 367 -2.49 -10.24 -1.92
CA VAL A 367 -3.21 -10.64 -3.14
C VAL A 367 -3.73 -12.06 -2.98
N TYR A 368 -4.97 -12.28 -3.38
CA TYR A 368 -5.66 -13.56 -3.28
C TYR A 368 -6.23 -13.98 -4.63
N ALA A 369 -6.28 -15.29 -4.88
CA ALA A 369 -7.21 -15.87 -5.84
C ALA A 369 -8.44 -16.42 -5.08
N TRP A 370 -9.63 -16.38 -5.68
CA TRP A 370 -10.77 -17.12 -5.12
C TRP A 370 -10.52 -18.62 -5.25
N SER A 371 -10.79 -19.41 -4.20
CA SER A 371 -10.77 -20.87 -4.27
C SER A 371 -11.82 -21.36 -5.28
N ASP A 372 -11.61 -22.52 -5.91
CA ASP A 372 -12.55 -23.06 -6.90
C ASP A 372 -13.98 -23.11 -6.36
N ARG A 373 -14.14 -23.57 -5.11
CA ARG A 373 -15.44 -23.59 -4.42
C ARG A 373 -16.06 -22.20 -4.31
N ALA A 374 -15.32 -21.22 -3.81
CA ALA A 374 -15.82 -19.85 -3.65
C ALA A 374 -16.11 -19.20 -5.01
N TRP A 375 -15.29 -19.54 -6.01
CA TRP A 375 -15.39 -19.04 -7.36
C TRP A 375 -16.64 -19.54 -8.09
N GLU A 376 -16.88 -20.85 -8.06
CA GLU A 376 -18.10 -21.46 -8.62
C GLU A 376 -19.36 -20.88 -7.97
N SER A 377 -19.36 -20.72 -6.65
CA SER A 377 -20.47 -20.09 -5.94
C SER A 377 -20.72 -18.65 -6.40
N ARG A 378 -19.66 -17.86 -6.63
CA ARG A 378 -19.76 -16.49 -7.15
C ARG A 378 -20.28 -16.45 -8.59
N LYS A 379 -19.80 -17.33 -9.47
CA LYS A 379 -20.29 -17.44 -10.86
C LYS A 379 -21.79 -17.74 -10.89
N ALA A 380 -22.24 -18.70 -10.08
CA ALA A 380 -23.65 -19.07 -9.96
C ALA A 380 -24.49 -17.89 -9.45
N LYS A 381 -24.05 -17.20 -8.38
CA LYS A 381 -24.77 -16.05 -7.82
C LYS A 381 -24.88 -14.87 -8.79
N LYS A 382 -23.83 -14.62 -9.58
CA LYS A 382 -23.79 -13.53 -10.57
C LYS A 382 -24.40 -13.91 -11.93
N LYS A 383 -24.82 -15.16 -12.12
CA LYS A 383 -25.28 -15.70 -13.42
C LYS A 383 -24.29 -15.44 -14.56
N ALA A 384 -22.98 -15.51 -14.27
CA ALA A 384 -21.92 -15.18 -15.21
C ALA A 384 -20.90 -16.33 -15.27
N LEU A 385 -21.20 -17.33 -16.10
CA LEU A 385 -20.41 -18.57 -16.23
C LEU A 385 -19.01 -18.35 -16.81
N THR A 386 -18.84 -17.30 -17.62
CA THR A 386 -17.57 -16.91 -18.27
C THR A 386 -16.80 -15.84 -17.51
N MET A 387 -17.28 -15.42 -16.33
CA MET A 387 -16.55 -14.46 -15.51
C MET A 387 -15.16 -15.04 -15.19
N PRO A 388 -14.07 -14.27 -15.32
CA PRO A 388 -12.74 -14.72 -14.92
C PRO A 388 -12.51 -14.48 -13.41
N ASN A 389 -11.65 -15.30 -12.80
CA ASN A 389 -11.34 -15.20 -11.37
C ASN A 389 -10.46 -13.97 -11.13
N HIS A 390 -11.10 -12.81 -10.91
CA HIS A 390 -10.40 -11.55 -10.70
C HIS A 390 -9.63 -11.47 -9.35
N GLY A 391 -9.76 -12.48 -8.50
CA GLY A 391 -9.14 -12.50 -7.18
C GLY A 391 -9.66 -11.43 -6.20
N HIS A 392 -8.85 -11.15 -5.20
CA HIS A 392 -9.04 -10.07 -4.23
C HIS A 392 -7.69 -9.47 -3.85
N ILE A 393 -7.69 -8.27 -3.27
CA ILE A 393 -6.48 -7.61 -2.80
C ILE A 393 -6.82 -6.72 -1.62
N ASP A 394 -5.99 -6.78 -0.57
CA ASP A 394 -6.13 -6.00 0.66
C ASP A 394 -4.83 -5.27 0.99
N ILE A 395 -4.94 -4.16 1.70
CA ILE A 395 -3.86 -3.56 2.49
C ILE A 395 -4.02 -4.06 3.93
N ARG A 396 -2.96 -4.63 4.51
CA ARG A 396 -2.96 -5.03 5.92
C ARG A 396 -2.84 -3.80 6.81
N SER A 397 -3.81 -3.60 7.71
CA SER A 397 -3.74 -2.59 8.76
C SER A 397 -3.23 -3.17 10.08
N TYR A 398 -3.09 -2.31 11.09
CA TYR A 398 -2.79 -2.73 12.46
C TYR A 398 -3.86 -3.66 13.04
N GLU A 399 -5.10 -3.54 12.59
CA GLU A 399 -6.24 -4.29 13.12
C GLU A 399 -6.77 -5.33 12.15
N THR A 400 -6.92 -4.94 10.89
CA THR A 400 -7.78 -5.63 9.92
C THR A 400 -7.14 -5.65 8.53
N TYR A 401 -7.94 -5.98 7.53
CA TYR A 401 -7.62 -6.02 6.11
C TYR A 401 -8.54 -5.03 5.41
N ILE A 402 -7.95 -4.13 4.63
CA ILE A 402 -8.66 -2.99 4.04
C ILE A 402 -8.61 -3.10 2.52
N SER A 403 -9.77 -3.07 1.88
CA SER A 403 -9.90 -2.98 0.44
C SER A 403 -11.03 -2.03 0.06
N ASP A 404 -11.97 -2.46 -0.79
CA ASP A 404 -13.21 -1.72 -1.05
C ASP A 404 -14.24 -1.85 0.09
N PHE A 405 -13.90 -2.65 1.10
CA PHE A 405 -14.60 -2.80 2.37
C PHE A 405 -13.63 -3.21 3.49
N ILE A 406 -14.14 -3.26 4.72
CA ILE A 406 -13.44 -3.86 5.86
C ILE A 406 -14.32 -5.03 6.35
N PRO A 407 -13.81 -6.26 6.44
CA PRO A 407 -14.61 -7.39 6.91
C PRO A 407 -15.15 -7.16 8.32
N GLU A 408 -16.43 -7.45 8.57
CA GLU A 408 -17.04 -7.34 9.92
C GLU A 408 -16.33 -8.23 10.94
N SER A 409 -15.82 -9.39 10.50
CA SER A 409 -15.00 -10.31 11.29
C SER A 409 -13.60 -9.78 11.61
N GLY A 410 -13.20 -8.64 11.02
CA GLY A 410 -11.83 -8.11 11.06
C GLY A 410 -10.81 -8.91 10.23
N ARG A 411 -11.26 -9.91 9.47
CA ARG A 411 -10.39 -10.78 8.66
C ARG A 411 -11.09 -11.36 7.42
N PRO A 412 -10.32 -11.66 6.35
CA PRO A 412 -10.80 -12.45 5.22
C PRO A 412 -11.32 -13.82 5.66
N ASN A 413 -12.29 -14.36 4.94
CA ASN A 413 -12.65 -15.77 5.09
C ASN A 413 -11.60 -16.64 4.41
N TRP A 414 -10.60 -17.08 5.17
CA TRP A 414 -9.41 -17.76 4.65
C TRP A 414 -9.69 -18.95 3.73
N THR A 415 -10.79 -19.69 3.94
CA THR A 415 -11.18 -20.83 3.10
C THR A 415 -11.69 -20.45 1.72
N ASP A 416 -12.08 -19.19 1.52
CA ASP A 416 -12.56 -18.68 0.24
C ASP A 416 -11.41 -18.30 -0.71
N TYR A 417 -10.17 -18.32 -0.22
CA TYR A 417 -9.00 -17.84 -0.93
C TYR A 417 -7.93 -18.92 -1.08
N THR A 418 -7.20 -18.85 -2.19
CA THR A 418 -6.00 -19.66 -2.48
C THR A 418 -4.91 -18.75 -3.03
N ASN A 419 -3.69 -19.28 -3.18
CA ASN A 419 -2.55 -18.56 -3.75
C ASN A 419 -2.35 -17.17 -3.10
N ILE A 420 -2.35 -17.16 -1.76
CA ILE A 420 -2.23 -15.93 -0.98
C ILE A 420 -0.78 -15.45 -1.08
N ARG A 421 -0.58 -14.27 -1.66
CA ARG A 421 0.74 -13.66 -1.82
C ARG A 421 0.81 -12.34 -1.08
N ILE A 422 1.94 -12.07 -0.44
CA ILE A 422 2.16 -10.92 0.44
C ILE A 422 3.32 -10.10 -0.11
N TYR A 423 3.06 -8.84 -0.41
CA TYR A 423 4.01 -7.91 -1.00
C TYR A 423 4.32 -6.78 -0.04
N ARG A 424 5.62 -6.53 0.16
CA ARG A 424 6.14 -5.54 1.11
C ARG A 424 6.96 -4.48 0.39
N LYS A 425 6.70 -3.22 0.71
CA LYS A 425 7.50 -2.07 0.27
C LYS A 425 7.71 -1.06 1.39
N VAL A 426 6.62 -0.57 1.95
CA VAL A 426 6.61 0.24 3.18
C VAL A 426 5.90 -0.58 4.25
N PHE A 427 6.49 -0.71 5.42
CA PHE A 427 5.91 -1.52 6.49
C PHE A 427 6.38 -1.07 7.87
N ASP A 428 5.57 -1.36 8.87
CA ASP A 428 5.95 -1.24 10.28
C ASP A 428 6.32 -2.62 10.83
N PRO A 429 7.57 -2.85 11.26
CA PRO A 429 7.97 -4.13 11.83
C PRO A 429 7.50 -4.36 13.26
N MET A 430 7.11 -3.30 13.98
CA MET A 430 6.79 -3.38 15.41
C MET A 430 5.63 -4.33 15.73
N PRO A 431 4.51 -4.34 14.97
CA PRO A 431 3.45 -5.32 15.14
C PRO A 431 3.92 -6.77 15.14
N THR A 432 4.84 -7.13 14.24
CA THR A 432 5.39 -8.49 14.16
C THR A 432 6.30 -8.80 15.36
N ILE A 433 7.11 -7.83 15.80
CA ILE A 433 7.92 -7.95 17.03
C ILE A 433 7.02 -8.21 18.24
N TYR A 434 5.95 -7.44 18.40
CA TYR A 434 5.02 -7.60 19.52
C TYR A 434 4.36 -8.98 19.51
N ILE A 435 3.96 -9.49 18.34
CA ILE A 435 3.42 -10.85 18.22
C ILE A 435 4.44 -11.88 18.70
N LYS A 436 5.70 -11.81 18.23
CA LYS A 436 6.75 -12.76 18.63
C LYS A 436 7.05 -12.70 20.13
N ALA A 437 7.19 -11.50 20.68
CA ALA A 437 7.41 -11.29 22.10
C ALA A 437 6.25 -11.82 22.95
N PHE A 438 5.01 -11.57 22.52
CA PHE A 438 3.80 -12.06 23.19
C PHE A 438 3.71 -13.60 23.17
N LEU A 439 3.99 -14.23 22.02
CA LEU A 439 4.01 -15.68 21.91
C LEU A 439 5.05 -16.29 22.86
N ARG A 440 6.24 -15.69 22.98
CA ARG A 440 7.25 -16.18 23.93
C ARG A 440 6.79 -16.06 25.39
N CYS A 441 6.14 -14.97 25.76
CA CYS A 441 5.51 -14.84 27.08
C CYS A 441 4.45 -15.92 27.31
N LEU A 442 3.62 -16.24 26.32
CA LEU A 442 2.66 -17.34 26.44
C LEU A 442 3.36 -18.67 26.72
N ARG A 443 4.47 -18.96 26.03
CA ARG A 443 5.25 -20.19 26.26
C ARG A 443 5.82 -20.25 27.67
N ASP A 444 6.32 -19.13 28.21
CA ASP A 444 6.80 -19.05 29.59
C ASP A 444 5.69 -19.35 30.60
N PHE A 445 4.48 -18.82 30.37
CA PHE A 445 3.35 -18.97 31.28
C PHE A 445 2.67 -20.34 31.19
N GLU A 446 2.58 -20.91 29.98
CA GLU A 446 1.98 -22.22 29.76
C GLU A 446 2.92 -23.37 30.12
N CYS A 447 4.23 -23.22 29.89
CA CYS A 447 5.23 -24.28 30.08
C CYS A 447 6.28 -23.92 31.15
N THR A 448 5.83 -23.43 32.31
CA THR A 448 6.71 -22.94 33.39
C THR A 448 7.71 -23.97 33.91
N GLU A 449 7.42 -25.27 33.75
CA GLU A 449 8.30 -26.36 34.19
C GLU A 449 9.50 -26.60 33.26
N GLU A 450 9.49 -26.04 32.04
CA GLU A 450 10.57 -26.22 31.07
C GLU A 450 11.33 -24.89 30.81
N PRO A 451 12.60 -24.80 31.24
CA PRO A 451 13.41 -23.59 31.04
C PRO A 451 13.89 -23.41 29.59
N ASP A 452 14.02 -24.48 28.79
CA ASP A 452 14.47 -24.40 27.40
C ASP A 452 13.29 -24.15 26.45
N ASP A 453 13.25 -22.95 25.87
CA ASP A 453 12.15 -22.52 25.00
C ASP A 453 11.92 -23.47 23.81
N SER A 454 13.00 -24.05 23.25
CA SER A 454 12.90 -24.98 22.12
C SER A 454 12.18 -26.27 22.51
N LYS A 455 12.38 -26.72 23.75
CA LYS A 455 11.81 -27.95 24.29
C LYS A 455 10.34 -27.80 24.71
N ARG A 456 9.83 -26.58 24.83
CA ARG A 456 8.42 -26.32 25.17
C ARG A 456 7.46 -26.80 24.09
N TYR A 457 7.89 -26.80 22.84
CA TYR A 457 7.10 -27.28 21.70
C TYR A 457 6.75 -28.78 21.77
N ASN A 458 7.44 -29.56 22.59
CA ASN A 458 7.21 -30.98 22.81
C ASN A 458 6.42 -31.29 24.08
N MET A 459 6.01 -30.29 24.86
CA MET A 459 5.43 -30.49 26.18
C MET A 459 4.00 -31.02 26.11
N LEU A 460 3.58 -31.73 27.15
CA LEU A 460 2.23 -32.23 27.33
C LEU A 460 1.68 -31.74 28.67
N ASN A 461 0.44 -31.25 28.69
CA ASN A 461 -0.23 -30.95 29.96
C ASN A 461 -0.44 -32.22 30.80
N THR A 462 -0.66 -33.35 30.13
CA THR A 462 -0.84 -34.66 30.77
C THR A 462 -0.05 -35.69 29.97
N ALA A 463 0.62 -36.62 30.65
CA ALA A 463 1.36 -37.69 29.97
C ALA A 463 0.42 -38.51 29.07
N LEU A 464 0.93 -38.97 27.93
CA LEU A 464 0.17 -39.84 27.03
C LEU A 464 0.00 -41.22 27.68
N PRO A 465 -1.14 -41.91 27.47
CA PRO A 465 -1.35 -43.27 28.00
C PRO A 465 -0.28 -44.27 27.54
N SER A 466 0.27 -44.09 26.33
CA SER A 466 1.33 -44.92 25.78
C SER A 466 2.70 -44.69 26.42
N ASN A 467 2.89 -43.57 27.12
CA ASN A 467 4.12 -43.26 27.86
C ASN A 467 3.80 -42.42 29.10
N PRO A 468 3.26 -43.04 30.17
CA PRO A 468 2.79 -42.33 31.36
C PRO A 468 3.93 -41.65 32.15
N ASN A 469 5.17 -42.03 31.90
CA ASN A 469 6.35 -41.51 32.61
C ASN A 469 6.95 -40.25 31.93
N SER A 470 6.39 -39.81 30.80
CA SER A 470 6.89 -38.66 30.04
C SER A 470 5.79 -37.63 29.80
N ARG A 471 6.08 -36.37 30.15
CA ARG A 471 5.28 -35.20 29.74
C ARG A 471 5.76 -34.60 28.41
N ARG A 472 6.37 -35.42 27.55
CA ARG A 472 6.88 -35.03 26.24
C ARG A 472 6.44 -35.97 25.14
N PHE A 473 6.16 -35.41 23.98
CA PHE A 473 5.97 -36.15 22.74
C PHE A 473 7.17 -35.97 21.80
N SER A 474 7.39 -36.94 20.90
CA SER A 474 8.57 -36.99 20.02
C SER A 474 8.26 -36.78 18.54
N SER A 475 6.98 -36.85 18.13
CA SER A 475 6.57 -36.75 16.73
C SER A 475 5.71 -35.53 16.47
N TYR A 476 6.03 -34.79 15.40
CA TYR A 476 5.30 -33.61 14.95
C TYR A 476 4.33 -33.88 13.79
N LYS A 477 4.23 -35.13 13.33
CA LYS A 477 3.36 -35.53 12.20
C LYS A 477 1.90 -35.15 12.41
N THR A 478 1.43 -35.23 13.65
CA THR A 478 0.06 -34.90 14.04
C THR A 478 0.05 -34.43 15.48
N HIS A 479 -1.09 -33.89 15.92
CA HIS A 479 -1.28 -33.57 17.32
C HIS A 479 -1.14 -34.84 18.19
N PRO A 480 -0.35 -34.84 19.29
CA PRO A 480 0.01 -36.06 20.03
C PRO A 480 -1.18 -36.84 20.60
N TRP A 481 -2.29 -36.14 20.87
CA TRP A 481 -3.54 -36.73 21.35
C TRP A 481 -4.48 -37.25 20.24
N GLN A 482 -4.14 -37.10 18.95
CA GLN A 482 -5.02 -37.48 17.84
C GLN A 482 -5.40 -38.96 17.86
N GLU A 483 -4.43 -39.85 18.14
CA GLU A 483 -4.69 -41.29 18.23
C GLU A 483 -5.14 -41.72 19.64
N ALA A 484 -4.69 -41.02 20.69
CA ALA A 484 -5.06 -41.35 22.06
C ALA A 484 -6.54 -41.03 22.38
N VAL A 485 -7.11 -39.96 21.82
CA VAL A 485 -8.53 -39.58 22.04
C VAL A 485 -9.49 -40.60 21.42
N LYS A 486 -9.11 -41.30 20.34
CA LYS A 486 -9.90 -42.41 19.77
C LYS A 486 -10.04 -43.58 20.74
N VAL A 487 -9.08 -43.77 21.64
CA VAL A 487 -9.03 -44.89 22.60
C VAL A 487 -9.62 -44.51 23.96
N PHE A 488 -9.53 -43.24 24.37
CA PHE A 488 -9.90 -42.79 25.73
C PHE A 488 -11.05 -41.78 25.82
N ALA A 489 -11.73 -41.50 24.69
CA ALA A 489 -13.08 -40.93 24.43
C ALA A 489 -13.71 -39.82 25.33
N ALA A 490 -13.22 -39.47 26.52
CA ALA A 490 -14.06 -38.83 27.52
C ALA A 490 -13.58 -37.47 28.07
N ASN A 491 -12.38 -36.98 27.75
CA ASN A 491 -11.94 -35.68 28.30
C ASN A 491 -11.01 -34.89 27.36
N ASN A 492 -11.60 -34.09 26.47
CA ASN A 492 -10.89 -33.10 25.65
C ASN A 492 -10.06 -32.11 26.48
N SER A 493 -10.40 -31.91 27.76
CA SER A 493 -9.67 -31.06 28.71
C SER A 493 -8.25 -31.52 29.01
N LYS A 494 -7.92 -32.80 28.79
CA LYS A 494 -6.56 -33.36 29.01
C LYS A 494 -5.68 -33.34 27.76
N SER A 495 -6.24 -32.93 26.62
CA SER A 495 -5.55 -33.01 25.33
C SER A 495 -4.58 -31.86 25.06
N ALA A 496 -4.37 -30.95 26.01
CA ALA A 496 -3.47 -29.82 25.83
C ALA A 496 -2.01 -30.27 25.60
N ALA A 497 -1.40 -29.76 24.53
CA ALA A 497 -0.04 -30.11 24.13
C ALA A 497 0.69 -28.95 23.43
N GLY A 498 2.01 -29.07 23.39
CA GLY A 498 2.91 -28.12 22.75
C GLY A 498 3.12 -26.85 23.56
N ALA A 499 3.81 -25.90 22.93
CA ALA A 499 4.30 -24.68 23.57
C ALA A 499 3.19 -23.76 24.08
N TYR A 500 2.00 -23.86 23.50
CA TYR A 500 0.82 -23.06 23.83
C TYR A 500 -0.32 -23.89 24.42
N GLN A 501 -0.04 -25.14 24.80
CA GLN A 501 -1.02 -26.07 25.40
C GLN A 501 -2.31 -26.17 24.56
N ILE A 502 -2.14 -26.31 23.25
CA ILE A 502 -3.23 -26.37 22.26
C ILE A 502 -4.02 -27.65 22.49
N GLN A 503 -5.34 -27.54 22.59
CA GLN A 503 -6.22 -28.71 22.65
C GLN A 503 -6.38 -29.35 21.28
N GLN A 504 -6.53 -30.67 21.25
CA GLN A 504 -6.66 -31.44 20.01
C GLN A 504 -7.84 -30.95 19.14
N ALA A 505 -8.99 -30.65 19.73
CA ALA A 505 -10.14 -30.12 19.01
C ALA A 505 -9.88 -28.75 18.36
N THR A 506 -9.10 -27.89 19.05
CA THR A 506 -8.71 -26.57 18.54
C THR A 506 -7.74 -26.69 17.38
N TRP A 507 -6.78 -27.62 17.47
CA TRP A 507 -5.90 -27.95 16.36
C TRP A 507 -6.70 -28.46 15.15
N GLN A 508 -7.60 -29.43 15.33
CA GLN A 508 -8.44 -29.95 14.24
C GLN A 508 -9.29 -28.87 13.56
N GLU A 509 -9.85 -27.93 14.32
CA GLU A 509 -10.57 -26.79 13.78
C GLU A 509 -9.66 -25.92 12.89
N ALA A 510 -8.44 -25.62 13.36
CA ALA A 510 -7.48 -24.84 12.59
C ALA A 510 -7.09 -25.54 11.27
N ILE A 511 -6.90 -26.86 11.30
CA ILE A 511 -6.64 -27.67 10.11
C ILE A 511 -7.84 -27.58 9.13
N LYS A 512 -9.07 -27.72 9.63
CA LYS A 512 -10.30 -27.64 8.82
C LYS A 512 -10.49 -26.27 8.16
N GLU A 513 -10.02 -25.21 8.80
CA GLU A 513 -10.01 -23.85 8.24
C GLU A 513 -8.90 -23.62 7.20
N GLY A 514 -8.13 -24.65 6.84
CA GLY A 514 -7.05 -24.55 5.86
C GLY A 514 -5.83 -23.82 6.39
N LEU A 515 -5.61 -23.78 7.71
CA LEU A 515 -4.41 -23.17 8.27
C LEU A 515 -3.15 -23.91 7.80
N THR A 516 -3.18 -25.22 7.61
CA THR A 516 -2.09 -25.97 6.99
C THR A 516 -2.59 -26.59 5.71
N ASP A 517 -1.75 -26.56 4.67
CA ASP A 517 -1.99 -27.43 3.53
C ASP A 517 -1.68 -28.87 3.95
N LEU A 518 -2.75 -29.64 4.18
CA LEU A 518 -2.67 -31.05 4.55
C LEU A 518 -1.94 -31.91 3.52
N THR A 519 -1.77 -31.40 2.29
CA THR A 519 -1.15 -32.13 1.18
C THR A 519 0.34 -31.82 1.01
N ALA A 520 0.84 -30.75 1.63
CA ALA A 520 2.21 -30.26 1.40
C ALA A 520 3.12 -30.34 2.64
N GLN A 521 2.61 -30.70 3.83
CA GLN A 521 3.39 -30.75 5.08
C GLN A 521 3.36 -32.14 5.72
N ASP A 522 4.54 -32.72 5.92
CA ASP A 522 4.72 -33.98 6.65
C ASP A 522 4.47 -33.83 8.16
N ASP A 523 4.72 -32.63 8.72
CA ASP A 523 4.62 -32.32 10.15
C ASP A 523 3.50 -31.30 10.46
N LEU A 524 2.30 -31.80 10.74
CA LEU A 524 1.11 -30.98 11.01
C LEU A 524 1.03 -30.40 12.43
N PHE A 525 2.04 -30.61 13.27
CA PHE A 525 2.10 -30.05 14.63
C PHE A 525 3.49 -29.53 15.02
N SER A 526 4.35 -29.25 14.04
CA SER A 526 5.68 -28.65 14.24
C SER A 526 5.61 -27.32 14.99
N ALA A 527 6.76 -26.83 15.47
CA ALA A 527 6.84 -25.54 16.18
C ALA A 527 6.23 -24.38 15.37
N ALA A 528 6.51 -24.32 14.07
CA ALA A 528 5.93 -23.32 13.17
C ALA A 528 4.41 -23.45 13.07
N VAL A 529 3.85 -24.67 13.03
CA VAL A 529 2.40 -24.88 13.00
C VAL A 529 1.76 -24.49 14.33
N GLN A 530 2.40 -24.80 15.46
CA GLN A 530 1.92 -24.38 16.78
C GLN A 530 1.85 -22.86 16.90
N ASP A 531 2.88 -22.14 16.42
CA ASP A 531 2.89 -20.66 16.37
C ASP A 531 1.73 -20.12 15.53
N ARG A 532 1.47 -20.73 14.37
CA ARG A 532 0.36 -20.34 13.49
C ARG A 532 -1.00 -20.57 14.14
N VAL A 533 -1.20 -21.71 14.82
CA VAL A 533 -2.43 -21.99 15.56
C VAL A 533 -2.61 -20.99 16.70
N ALA A 534 -1.54 -20.65 17.42
CA ALA A 534 -1.58 -19.64 18.47
C ALA A 534 -1.97 -18.27 17.89
N VAL A 535 -1.38 -17.82 16.79
CA VAL A 535 -1.76 -16.55 16.13
C VAL A 535 -3.21 -16.58 15.60
N ARG A 536 -3.67 -17.72 15.07
CA ARG A 536 -5.09 -17.93 14.72
C ARG A 536 -5.99 -17.76 15.94
N LEU A 537 -5.58 -18.24 17.12
CA LEU A 537 -6.31 -18.02 18.36
C LEU A 537 -6.30 -16.54 18.77
N LEU A 538 -5.18 -15.83 18.67
CA LEU A 538 -5.11 -14.39 18.93
C LEU A 538 -6.05 -13.58 18.01
N GLU A 539 -6.23 -14.01 16.76
CA GLU A 539 -7.12 -13.37 15.78
C GLU A 539 -8.61 -13.71 16.02
N THR A 540 -8.92 -14.91 16.50
CA THR A 540 -10.29 -15.43 16.58
C THR A 540 -10.92 -15.28 17.97
N ARG A 541 -10.11 -15.28 19.04
CA ARG A 541 -10.54 -15.27 20.43
C ARG A 541 -10.44 -13.88 21.06
N PRO A 542 -11.26 -13.62 22.10
CA PRO A 542 -12.38 -14.45 22.58
C PRO A 542 -13.57 -14.44 21.60
N LEU A 543 -14.32 -15.56 21.54
CA LEU A 543 -15.38 -15.75 20.52
C LEU A 543 -16.56 -14.79 20.67
N LYS A 544 -16.87 -14.38 21.90
CA LYS A 544 -18.06 -13.57 22.23
C LYS A 544 -17.77 -12.07 22.41
N SER A 545 -16.49 -11.67 22.35
CA SER A 545 -16.13 -10.24 22.37
C SER A 545 -15.88 -9.75 20.95
N SER A 546 -16.27 -8.50 20.71
CA SER A 546 -15.82 -7.73 19.55
C SER A 546 -14.32 -7.41 19.63
N ILE A 547 -13.74 -7.43 20.84
CA ILE A 547 -12.33 -7.15 21.07
C ILE A 547 -11.52 -8.41 20.83
N LYS A 548 -10.65 -8.40 19.80
CA LYS A 548 -9.71 -9.49 19.48
C LYS A 548 -8.33 -9.14 20.01
N ALA A 549 -7.58 -10.15 20.46
CA ALA A 549 -6.27 -9.92 21.08
C ALA A 549 -5.19 -9.53 20.07
N LEU A 550 -5.22 -10.08 18.85
CA LEU A 550 -4.20 -9.80 17.83
C LEU A 550 -4.11 -8.29 17.47
N PRO A 551 -5.21 -7.58 17.19
CA PRO A 551 -5.19 -6.12 17.03
C PRO A 551 -4.59 -5.36 18.21
N LEU A 552 -4.93 -5.75 19.45
CA LEU A 552 -4.41 -5.12 20.66
C LEU A 552 -2.89 -5.32 20.78
N ILE A 553 -2.40 -6.53 20.53
CA ILE A 553 -0.96 -6.84 20.54
C ILE A 553 -0.22 -6.02 19.50
N ARG A 554 -0.77 -5.92 18.28
CA ARG A 554 -0.17 -5.14 17.19
C ARG A 554 -0.05 -3.65 17.51
N LYS A 555 -0.95 -3.13 18.36
CA LYS A 555 -0.95 -1.74 18.86
C LYS A 555 -0.18 -1.55 20.18
N ASN A 556 0.51 -2.58 20.67
CA ASN A 556 1.17 -2.57 21.98
C ASN A 556 0.21 -2.36 23.18
N GLN A 557 -1.07 -2.71 23.04
CA GLN A 557 -2.06 -2.68 24.12
C GLN A 557 -2.09 -4.04 24.84
N ILE A 558 -0.95 -4.41 25.44
CA ILE A 558 -0.67 -5.78 25.90
C ILE A 558 -1.53 -6.20 27.08
N GLU A 559 -1.78 -5.31 28.04
CA GLU A 559 -2.62 -5.64 29.20
C GLU A 559 -4.04 -6.02 28.80
N ASP A 560 -4.62 -5.28 27.86
CA ASP A 560 -5.96 -5.55 27.36
C ASP A 560 -5.99 -6.83 26.51
N ALA A 561 -4.91 -7.11 25.77
CA ALA A 561 -4.76 -8.38 25.06
C ALA A 561 -4.73 -9.56 26.03
N VAL A 562 -3.98 -9.45 27.14
CA VAL A 562 -3.94 -10.47 28.19
C VAL A 562 -5.33 -10.68 28.80
N LYS A 563 -6.04 -9.59 29.16
CA LYS A 563 -7.42 -9.67 29.70
C LYS A 563 -8.37 -10.37 28.74
N ALA A 564 -8.30 -10.06 27.43
CA ALA A 564 -9.13 -10.68 26.41
C ALA A 564 -8.91 -12.20 26.29
N LEU A 565 -7.72 -12.68 26.65
CA LEU A 565 -7.29 -14.07 26.45
C LEU A 565 -7.40 -14.97 27.68
N GLN A 566 -7.82 -14.45 28.84
CA GLN A 566 -7.89 -15.22 30.11
C GLN A 566 -8.74 -16.50 30.04
N THR A 567 -9.70 -16.56 29.11
CA THR A 567 -10.55 -17.75 28.87
C THR A 567 -9.96 -18.73 27.85
N THR A 568 -8.95 -18.30 27.09
CA THR A 568 -8.25 -19.12 26.10
C THR A 568 -7.01 -19.75 26.71
N TRP A 569 -6.24 -18.95 27.46
CA TRP A 569 -5.08 -19.40 28.22
C TRP A 569 -5.29 -19.06 29.70
N THR A 570 -5.62 -20.07 30.49
CA THR A 570 -5.93 -19.94 31.92
C THR A 570 -4.67 -19.69 32.77
N SER A 571 -3.48 -19.86 32.18
CA SER A 571 -2.21 -19.46 32.79
C SER A 571 -2.02 -17.95 32.88
N LEU A 572 -2.76 -17.14 32.13
CA LEU A 572 -2.53 -15.71 32.01
C LEU A 572 -2.88 -14.93 33.29
N PRO A 573 -2.22 -13.78 33.54
CA PRO A 573 -2.54 -12.85 34.64
C PRO A 573 -4.04 -12.55 34.76
N GLY A 574 -4.57 -12.72 35.97
CA GLY A 574 -5.98 -12.45 36.30
C GLY A 574 -6.97 -13.56 35.91
N SER A 575 -6.52 -14.66 35.28
CA SER A 575 -7.36 -15.84 35.09
C SER A 575 -7.48 -16.66 36.38
N THR A 576 -8.55 -17.45 36.49
CA THR A 576 -8.90 -18.21 37.71
C THR A 576 -7.84 -19.23 38.10
N GLU A 577 -7.19 -19.88 37.13
CA GLU A 577 -6.15 -20.89 37.40
C GLU A 577 -4.79 -20.26 37.73
N ASN A 578 -4.60 -18.98 37.42
CA ASN A 578 -3.34 -18.28 37.64
C ASN A 578 -3.26 -17.55 38.99
N ALA A 579 -4.38 -17.34 39.69
CA ALA A 579 -4.46 -16.53 40.92
C ALA A 579 -3.46 -16.90 42.03
N LYS A 580 -2.90 -18.11 42.02
CA LYS A 580 -1.88 -18.56 42.98
C LYS A 580 -0.62 -19.15 42.34
N ARG A 581 -0.47 -19.07 41.00
CA ARG A 581 0.67 -19.66 40.30
C ARG A 581 1.93 -18.79 40.49
N LYS A 582 3.06 -19.49 40.54
CA LYS A 582 4.39 -18.91 40.66
C LYS A 582 5.32 -19.61 39.68
N PHE A 583 6.33 -18.90 39.22
CA PHE A 583 7.46 -19.51 38.51
C PHE A 583 8.25 -20.42 39.46
N PRO A 584 9.10 -21.33 38.93
CA PRO A 584 9.94 -22.20 39.75
C PRO A 584 10.86 -21.44 40.74
N ASP A 585 11.19 -20.19 40.44
CA ASP A 585 11.98 -19.29 41.29
C ASP A 585 11.16 -18.54 42.35
N GLY A 586 9.85 -18.84 42.46
CA GLY A 586 8.95 -18.25 43.45
C GLY A 586 8.33 -16.91 43.08
N ARG A 587 8.69 -16.32 41.93
CA ARG A 587 8.08 -15.05 41.46
C ARG A 587 6.61 -15.24 41.08
N PRO A 588 5.72 -14.28 41.42
CA PRO A 588 4.32 -14.34 41.03
C PRO A 588 4.16 -14.24 39.50
N MET A 589 3.18 -14.96 38.97
CA MET A 589 2.82 -14.91 37.55
C MET A 589 1.78 -13.80 37.29
N ASP A 590 2.06 -12.58 37.71
CA ASP A 590 1.14 -11.44 37.60
C ASP A 590 1.36 -10.61 36.32
N MET A 591 0.56 -9.54 36.16
CA MET A 591 0.64 -8.65 34.99
C MET A 591 2.00 -7.93 34.91
N ALA A 592 2.56 -7.52 36.06
CA ALA A 592 3.85 -6.85 36.09
C ALA A 592 4.97 -7.77 35.59
N CYS A 593 4.94 -9.04 35.99
CA CYS A 593 5.86 -10.06 35.51
C CYS A 593 5.71 -10.31 34.00
N PHE A 594 4.46 -10.41 33.50
CA PHE A 594 4.19 -10.57 32.08
C PHE A 594 4.73 -9.38 31.26
N MET A 595 4.45 -8.15 31.67
CA MET A 595 4.90 -6.94 31.00
C MET A 595 6.43 -6.80 31.01
N SER A 596 7.08 -7.18 32.12
CA SER A 596 8.55 -7.22 32.22
C SER A 596 9.16 -8.19 31.21
N GLN A 597 8.63 -9.41 31.12
CA GLN A 597 9.07 -10.41 30.14
C GLN A 597 8.80 -9.96 28.70
N PHE A 598 7.63 -9.39 28.46
CA PHE A 598 7.27 -8.85 27.15
C PHE A 598 8.26 -7.78 26.69
N ASN A 599 8.55 -6.78 27.51
CA ASN A 599 9.49 -5.70 27.18
C ASN A 599 10.93 -6.23 26.94
N LYS A 600 11.35 -7.21 27.74
CA LYS A 600 12.61 -7.92 27.52
C LYS A 600 12.63 -8.58 26.13
N TYR A 601 11.61 -9.33 25.77
CA TYR A 601 11.55 -10.01 24.48
C TYR A 601 11.37 -9.07 23.30
N VAL A 602 10.68 -7.94 23.45
CA VAL A 602 10.65 -6.89 22.43
C VAL A 602 12.06 -6.37 22.17
N THR A 603 12.86 -6.13 23.23
CA THR A 603 14.25 -5.67 23.10
C THR A 603 15.11 -6.71 22.38
N GLU A 604 14.98 -8.00 22.74
CA GLU A 604 15.70 -9.09 22.07
C GLU A 604 15.29 -9.24 20.59
N GLU A 605 14.00 -9.15 20.26
CA GLU A 605 13.52 -9.25 18.89
C GLU A 605 13.90 -8.03 18.03
N LYS A 606 13.92 -6.82 18.61
CA LYS A 606 14.46 -5.63 17.94
C LYS A 606 15.94 -5.81 17.60
N ALA A 607 16.73 -6.31 18.55
CA ALA A 607 18.15 -6.59 18.34
C ALA A 607 18.37 -7.63 17.22
N ARG A 608 17.57 -8.72 17.20
CA ARG A 608 17.61 -9.73 16.12
C ARG A 608 17.22 -9.15 14.76
N GLY A 609 16.28 -8.23 14.73
CA GLY A 609 15.80 -7.58 13.51
C GLY A 609 16.65 -6.40 13.04
N ASN A 610 17.73 -6.03 13.75
CA ASN A 610 18.49 -4.81 13.53
C ASN A 610 17.62 -3.54 13.49
N ILE A 611 16.54 -3.51 14.28
CA ILE A 611 15.63 -2.37 14.39
C ILE A 611 16.06 -1.54 15.60
N LYS A 612 16.50 -0.31 15.34
CA LYS A 612 16.93 0.65 16.36
C LYS A 612 15.76 1.20 17.17
#